data_AF-A0A2N5KT59-F1
#
_entry.id   AF-A0A2N5KT59-F1
#
_cell.length_a   1.000
_cell.length_b   1.000
_cell.length_c   1.000
_cell.angle_alpha   90.00
_cell.angle_beta   90.00
_cell.angle_gamma   90.00
#
_symmetry.space_group_name_H-M   'P 1'
#
loop_
_entity.id
_entity.type
_entity.pdbx_description
1 polymer ?
#
loop_
_entity_poly.entity_id
_entity_poly.type
_entity_poly.pdbx_seq_one_letter_code
_entity_poly.pdbx_strand_id
1 'polypeptide(L)'
;MRAAVEATSDAGGAAGRVLMRAGTAFSETAGGASGALYGAWITSLGQALGEGEPDTASVARALETSLETLKRLGGAEPGDKTMIDALEPFVRAFSGAAEGGSGTTEAWSSALPAANEGAEATSGMVSTKGRSSKLGERSRGHKDPGAASMFIVLSAAGEALAQRSEQGAAQDATPGSEEGKA
;
A
#
# COMPACT_ATOMS: atom_id res chain seq x y z
N MET A 1 -4.91 -12.77 -0.96
CA MET A 1 -5.44 -11.94 0.13
C MET A 1 -6.23 -12.73 1.17
N ARG A 2 -6.99 -13.79 0.82
CA ARG A 2 -7.71 -14.61 1.84
C ARG A 2 -6.83 -15.10 3.00
N ALA A 3 -5.69 -15.71 2.70
CA ALA A 3 -4.76 -16.18 3.73
C ALA A 3 -4.25 -15.06 4.65
N ALA A 4 -4.02 -13.86 4.11
CA ALA A 4 -3.63 -12.70 4.91
C ALA A 4 -4.75 -12.29 5.88
N VAL A 5 -5.99 -12.20 5.39
CA VAL A 5 -7.17 -11.85 6.19
C VAL A 5 -7.40 -12.88 7.30
N GLU A 6 -7.34 -14.17 6.96
CA GLU A 6 -7.48 -15.28 7.93
C GLU A 6 -6.37 -15.24 8.97
N ALA A 7 -5.12 -14.98 8.56
CA ALA A 7 -4.02 -14.84 9.48
C ALA A 7 -4.16 -13.61 10.40
N THR A 8 -4.96 -12.60 10.04
CA THR A 8 -5.12 -11.40 10.86
C THR A 8 -6.48 -11.27 11.54
N SER A 9 -7.41 -12.22 11.36
CA SER A 9 -8.79 -12.11 11.85
C SER A 9 -8.87 -11.92 13.38
N ASP A 10 -7.93 -12.54 14.09
CA ASP A 10 -7.84 -12.49 15.56
C ASP A 10 -6.63 -11.67 16.02
N ALA A 11 -5.97 -10.96 15.10
CA ALA A 11 -4.76 -10.21 15.40
C ALA A 11 -5.11 -8.87 16.05
N GLY A 12 -5.07 -8.82 17.38
CA GLY A 12 -4.84 -7.58 18.11
C GLY A 12 -3.36 -7.18 18.09
N GLY A 13 -3.07 -5.90 18.34
CA GLY A 13 -1.70 -5.39 18.49
C GLY A 13 -1.34 -4.34 17.44
N ALA A 14 -0.06 -3.95 17.45
CA ALA A 14 0.43 -2.85 16.63
C ALA A 14 0.29 -3.12 15.13
N ALA A 15 0.05 -2.05 14.36
CA ALA A 15 -0.17 -2.12 12.92
C ALA A 15 0.98 -2.83 12.18
N GLY A 16 2.24 -2.57 12.57
CA GLY A 16 3.38 -3.21 11.93
C GLY A 16 3.40 -4.73 12.10
N ARG A 17 3.03 -5.24 13.29
CA ARG A 17 2.93 -6.69 13.53
C ARG A 17 1.83 -7.34 12.70
N VAL A 18 0.66 -6.70 12.61
CA VAL A 18 -0.46 -7.19 11.80
C VAL A 18 -0.06 -7.28 10.32
N LEU A 19 0.61 -6.25 9.80
CA LEU A 19 1.12 -6.22 8.42
C LEU A 19 2.17 -7.31 8.19
N MET A 20 3.13 -7.49 9.10
CA MET A 20 4.13 -8.57 8.97
C MET A 20 3.47 -9.95 8.89
N ARG A 21 2.45 -10.21 9.72
CA ARG A 21 1.70 -11.47 9.71
C ARG A 21 0.93 -11.65 8.40
N ALA A 22 0.25 -10.59 7.94
CA ALA A 22 -0.48 -10.59 6.66
C ALA A 22 0.45 -10.86 5.47
N GLY A 23 1.59 -10.18 5.40
CA GLY A 23 2.57 -10.30 4.33
C GLY A 23 3.20 -11.69 4.27
N THR A 24 3.54 -12.27 5.43
CA THR A 24 4.08 -13.62 5.53
C THR A 24 3.07 -14.66 5.04
N ALA A 25 1.85 -14.63 5.57
CA ALA A 25 0.79 -15.56 5.17
C ALA A 25 0.40 -15.41 3.69
N PHE A 26 0.42 -14.18 3.16
CA PHE A 26 0.22 -13.96 1.73
C PHE A 26 1.35 -14.60 0.92
N SER A 27 2.62 -14.38 1.29
CA SER A 27 3.77 -14.92 0.56
C SER A 27 3.80 -16.44 0.52
N GLU A 28 3.38 -17.11 1.59
CA GLU A 28 3.37 -18.57 1.70
C GLU A 28 2.30 -19.23 0.81
N THR A 29 1.22 -18.51 0.52
CA THR A 29 0.05 -19.03 -0.21
C THR A 29 -0.03 -18.51 -1.64
N ALA A 30 0.52 -17.33 -1.92
CA ALA A 30 0.50 -16.72 -3.23
C ALA A 30 1.58 -17.32 -4.13
N GLY A 31 1.17 -17.95 -5.22
CA GLY A 31 2.09 -18.48 -6.24
C GLY A 31 2.67 -17.40 -7.15
N GLY A 32 3.90 -17.61 -7.61
CA GLY A 32 4.54 -16.79 -8.65
C GLY A 32 5.22 -15.51 -8.14
N ALA A 33 5.77 -14.74 -9.09
CA ALA A 33 6.59 -13.58 -8.77
C ALA A 33 5.81 -12.46 -8.05
N SER A 34 4.56 -12.20 -8.46
CA SER A 34 3.70 -11.21 -7.80
C SER A 34 3.37 -11.60 -6.36
N GLY A 35 3.19 -12.89 -6.08
CA GLY A 35 2.98 -13.41 -4.73
C GLY A 35 4.13 -13.05 -3.77
N ALA A 36 5.35 -13.37 -4.18
CA ALA A 36 6.56 -13.06 -3.43
C ALA A 36 6.79 -11.55 -3.27
N LEU A 37 6.55 -10.75 -4.32
CA LEU A 37 6.72 -9.30 -4.27
C LEU A 37 5.73 -8.63 -3.31
N TYR A 38 4.43 -8.93 -3.43
CA TYR A 38 3.43 -8.39 -2.49
C TYR A 38 3.70 -8.83 -1.05
N GLY A 39 4.07 -10.10 -0.83
CA GLY A 39 4.42 -10.59 0.49
C GLY A 39 5.60 -9.83 1.10
N ALA A 40 6.66 -9.62 0.32
CA ALA A 40 7.83 -8.84 0.74
C ALA A 40 7.49 -7.36 1.00
N TRP A 41 6.68 -6.74 0.14
CA TRP A 41 6.23 -5.37 0.30
C TRP A 41 5.44 -5.16 1.60
N ILE A 42 4.40 -5.97 1.83
CA ILE A 42 3.58 -5.87 3.05
C ILE A 42 4.41 -6.18 4.30
N THR A 43 5.29 -7.18 4.24
CA THR A 43 6.13 -7.54 5.39
C THR A 43 7.13 -6.44 5.72
N SER A 44 7.80 -5.85 4.72
CA SER A 44 8.75 -4.75 4.91
C SER A 44 8.08 -3.45 5.37
N LEU A 45 6.87 -3.15 4.88
CA LEU A 45 6.02 -2.08 5.43
C LEU A 45 5.81 -2.27 6.94
N GLY A 46 5.38 -3.47 7.34
CA GLY A 46 5.13 -3.78 8.73
C GLY A 46 6.38 -3.68 9.62
N GLN A 47 7.52 -4.18 9.12
CA GLN A 47 8.81 -4.06 9.81
C GLN A 47 9.24 -2.61 10.01
N ALA A 48 9.05 -1.75 9.00
CA ALA A 48 9.44 -0.35 9.08
C ALA A 48 8.53 0.48 10.01
N LEU A 49 7.24 0.13 10.09
CA LEU A 49 6.31 0.73 11.05
C LEU A 49 6.59 0.30 12.49
N GLY A 50 6.99 -0.96 12.68
CA GLY A 50 7.29 -1.50 14.01
C GLY A 50 6.06 -1.61 14.91
N GLU A 51 6.26 -1.39 16.21
CA GLU A 51 5.25 -1.63 17.25
C GLU A 51 4.58 -0.35 17.78
N GLY A 52 4.98 0.82 17.29
CA GLY A 52 4.41 2.11 17.71
C GLY A 52 3.11 2.44 16.98
N GLU A 53 2.38 3.43 17.51
CA GLU A 53 1.23 4.00 16.80
C GLU A 53 1.73 4.77 15.57
N PRO A 54 1.27 4.43 14.35
CA PRO A 54 1.76 5.09 13.14
C PRO A 54 1.30 6.55 13.03
N ASP A 55 2.25 7.47 12.86
CA ASP A 55 2.02 8.84 12.39
C ASP A 55 2.33 8.97 10.87
N THR A 56 1.96 10.10 10.26
CA THR A 56 2.17 10.33 8.81
C THR A 56 3.64 10.12 8.40
N ALA A 57 4.58 10.59 9.22
CA ALA A 57 6.01 10.53 8.93
C ALA A 57 6.55 9.09 8.99
N SER A 58 6.09 8.28 9.94
CA SER A 58 6.43 6.86 10.04
C SER A 58 5.86 6.06 8.86
N VAL A 59 4.64 6.40 8.41
CA VAL A 59 4.02 5.79 7.22
C VAL A 59 4.80 6.15 5.95
N ALA A 60 5.25 7.41 5.80
CA ALA A 60 6.08 7.84 4.66
C ALA A 60 7.38 7.03 4.60
N ARG A 61 8.14 6.98 5.72
CA ARG A 61 9.38 6.21 5.80
C ARG A 61 9.17 4.71 5.54
N ALA A 62 8.05 4.15 6.01
CA ALA A 62 7.72 2.75 5.76
C ALA A 62 7.42 2.48 4.29
N LEU A 63 6.65 3.36 3.64
CA LEU A 63 6.35 3.30 2.21
C LEU A 63 7.63 3.36 1.37
N GLU A 64 8.53 4.32 1.65
CA GLU A 64 9.84 4.43 1.00
C GLU A 64 10.69 3.16 1.19
N THR A 65 10.81 2.67 2.43
CA THR A 65 11.59 1.46 2.74
C THR A 65 11.05 0.22 2.01
N SER A 66 9.73 0.11 1.93
CA SER A 66 9.07 -1.01 1.26
C SER A 66 9.16 -0.95 -0.26
N LEU A 67 9.14 0.26 -0.84
CA LEU A 67 9.39 0.49 -2.26
C LEU A 67 10.80 0.06 -2.62
N GLU A 68 11.81 0.51 -1.87
CA GLU A 68 13.21 0.12 -2.10
C GLU A 68 13.40 -1.39 -1.95
N THR A 69 12.69 -2.02 -1.02
CA THR A 69 12.67 -3.48 -0.89
C THR A 69 12.13 -4.16 -2.15
N LEU A 70 11.04 -3.65 -2.71
CA LEU A 70 10.49 -4.17 -3.96
C LEU A 70 11.41 -3.97 -5.16
N LYS A 71 12.00 -2.78 -5.31
CA LYS A 71 12.97 -2.49 -6.38
C LYS A 71 14.17 -3.42 -6.29
N ARG A 72 14.70 -3.64 -5.09
CA ARG A 72 15.81 -4.57 -4.84
C ARG A 72 15.45 -6.03 -5.14
N LEU A 73 14.27 -6.51 -4.74
CA LEU A 73 13.84 -7.90 -4.99
C LEU A 73 13.49 -8.15 -6.46
N GLY A 74 12.74 -7.24 -7.07
CA GLY A 74 12.24 -7.36 -8.44
C GLY A 74 13.24 -6.91 -9.50
N GLY A 75 14.24 -6.11 -9.11
CA GLY A 75 15.18 -5.46 -10.00
C GLY A 75 14.50 -4.56 -11.04
N ALA A 76 13.34 -4.00 -10.70
CA ALA A 76 12.50 -3.19 -11.60
C ALA A 76 12.61 -1.72 -11.24
N GLU A 77 12.61 -0.88 -12.28
CA GLU A 77 12.66 0.58 -12.20
C GLU A 77 11.42 1.20 -12.87
N PRO A 78 11.13 2.49 -12.63
CA PRO A 78 10.11 3.20 -13.39
C PRO A 78 10.31 3.05 -14.90
N GLY A 79 9.23 2.73 -15.61
CA GLY A 79 9.21 2.46 -17.05
C GLY A 79 9.32 0.99 -17.43
N ASP A 80 9.62 0.08 -16.48
CA ASP A 80 9.76 -1.36 -16.76
C ASP A 80 8.42 -2.09 -16.98
N LYS A 81 7.30 -1.38 -16.82
CA LYS A 81 5.93 -1.89 -16.96
C LYS A 81 5.62 -2.94 -15.87
N THR A 82 5.66 -2.51 -14.61
CA THR A 82 5.45 -3.35 -13.42
C THR A 82 4.68 -2.58 -12.33
N MET A 83 4.44 -3.21 -11.16
CA MET A 83 3.85 -2.53 -10.00
C MET A 83 4.62 -1.30 -9.50
N ILE A 84 5.92 -1.19 -9.81
CA ILE A 84 6.73 -0.01 -9.46
C ILE A 84 6.19 1.25 -10.13
N ASP A 85 5.66 1.12 -11.35
CA ASP A 85 5.10 2.25 -12.11
C ASP A 85 3.89 2.87 -11.41
N ALA A 86 3.17 2.12 -10.57
CA ALA A 86 2.10 2.67 -9.73
C ALA A 86 2.60 3.07 -8.33
N LEU A 87 3.45 2.24 -7.72
CA LEU A 87 3.87 2.44 -6.33
C LEU A 87 4.83 3.63 -6.18
N GLU A 88 5.82 3.79 -7.05
CA GLU A 88 6.83 4.83 -6.88
C GLU A 88 6.24 6.26 -6.98
N PRO A 89 5.38 6.57 -7.97
CA PRO A 89 4.67 7.86 -7.99
C PRO A 89 3.78 8.09 -6.76
N PHE A 90 3.12 7.03 -6.26
CA PHE A 90 2.33 7.10 -5.03
C PHE A 90 3.19 7.49 -3.83
N VAL A 91 4.30 6.78 -3.61
CA VAL A 91 5.19 7.02 -2.46
C VAL A 91 5.76 8.43 -2.52
N ARG A 92 6.15 8.91 -3.70
CA ARG A 92 6.64 10.29 -3.88
C ARG A 92 5.56 11.32 -3.54
N ALA A 93 4.33 11.13 -4.02
CA ALA A 93 3.23 12.05 -3.75
C ALA A 93 2.85 12.05 -2.26
N PHE A 94 2.77 10.87 -1.64
CA PHE A 94 2.49 10.72 -0.21
C PHE A 94 3.54 11.44 0.64
N SER A 95 4.83 11.21 0.34
CA SER A 95 5.93 11.78 1.11
C SER A 95 5.98 13.30 0.97
N GLY A 96 5.73 13.84 -0.22
CA GLY A 96 5.60 15.29 -0.42
C GLY A 96 4.43 15.91 0.36
N ALA A 97 3.28 15.24 0.43
CA ALA A 97 2.15 15.69 1.25
C ALA A 97 2.47 15.60 2.76
N ALA A 98 3.17 14.55 3.20
CA ALA A 98 3.61 14.38 4.57
C ALA A 98 4.60 15.48 5.00
N GLU A 99 5.58 15.82 4.15
CA GLU A 99 6.50 16.94 4.35
C GLU A 99 5.75 18.29 4.40
N GLY A 100 4.67 18.41 3.64
CA GLY A 100 3.75 19.56 3.67
C GLY A 100 2.85 19.64 4.91
N GLY A 101 2.91 18.65 5.82
CA GLY A 101 2.16 18.63 7.07
C GLY A 101 0.75 18.04 6.98
N SER A 102 0.38 17.39 5.86
CA SER A 102 -0.90 16.70 5.75
C SER A 102 -1.01 15.52 6.73
N GLY A 103 -2.22 15.27 7.23
CA GLY A 103 -2.51 14.07 8.02
C GLY A 103 -2.45 12.81 7.15
N THR A 104 -2.25 11.63 7.76
CA THR A 104 -2.11 10.35 7.04
C THR A 104 -3.22 10.09 6.03
N THR A 105 -4.49 10.26 6.41
CA THR A 105 -5.64 10.02 5.52
C THR A 105 -5.66 10.98 4.32
N GLU A 106 -5.35 12.25 4.56
CA GLU A 106 -5.30 13.29 3.51
C GLU A 106 -4.14 13.03 2.54
N ALA A 107 -2.94 12.79 3.08
CA ALA A 107 -1.74 12.46 2.30
C ALA A 107 -1.94 11.19 1.46
N TRP A 108 -2.62 10.18 2.01
CA TRP A 108 -2.93 8.95 1.27
C TRP A 108 -3.89 9.21 0.12
N SER A 109 -4.98 9.93 0.37
CA SER A 109 -5.98 10.28 -0.64
C SER A 109 -5.39 11.11 -1.78
N SER A 110 -4.57 12.11 -1.46
CA SER A 110 -3.94 12.99 -2.46
C SER A 110 -2.87 12.29 -3.30
N ALA A 111 -2.32 11.16 -2.83
CA ALA A 111 -1.35 10.36 -3.55
C ALA A 111 -1.97 9.35 -4.54
N LEU A 112 -3.25 8.97 -4.35
CA LEU A 112 -3.93 7.98 -5.21
C LEU A 112 -3.96 8.36 -6.70
N PRO A 113 -4.17 9.63 -7.11
CA PRO A 113 -4.10 10.02 -8.52
C PRO A 113 -2.77 9.66 -9.17
N ALA A 114 -1.64 9.88 -8.49
CA ALA A 114 -0.31 9.56 -9.02
C ALA A 114 -0.13 8.05 -9.24
N ALA A 115 -0.65 7.23 -8.32
CA ALA A 115 -0.67 5.77 -8.47
C ALA A 115 -1.48 5.33 -9.70
N ASN A 116 -2.66 5.94 -9.88
CA ASN A 116 -3.54 5.62 -11.00
C ASN A 116 -2.92 6.02 -12.34
N GLU A 117 -2.39 7.23 -12.43
CA GLU A 117 -1.70 7.73 -13.62
C GLU A 117 -0.52 6.83 -14.00
N GLY A 118 0.28 6.45 -13.02
CA GLY A 118 1.37 5.49 -13.20
C GLY A 118 0.89 4.13 -13.73
N ALA A 119 -0.18 3.59 -13.14
CA ALA A 119 -0.80 2.36 -13.61
C ALA A 119 -1.35 2.47 -15.04
N GLU A 120 -2.04 3.56 -15.40
CA GLU A 120 -2.56 3.79 -16.75
C GLU A 120 -1.45 3.96 -17.79
N ALA A 121 -0.38 4.69 -17.43
CA ALA A 121 0.76 4.91 -18.29
C ALA A 121 1.43 3.60 -18.74
N THR A 122 1.35 2.54 -17.94
CA THR A 122 1.88 1.23 -18.31
C THR A 122 1.32 0.71 -19.63
N SER A 123 0.09 1.08 -20.02
CA SER A 123 -0.47 0.70 -21.32
C SER A 123 0.40 1.15 -22.50
N GLY A 124 1.06 2.31 -22.38
CA GLY A 124 1.96 2.86 -23.38
C GLY A 124 3.39 2.30 -23.34
N MET A 125 3.72 1.41 -22.40
CA MET A 125 5.08 0.91 -22.18
C MET A 125 5.30 -0.46 -22.82
N VAL A 126 6.55 -0.71 -23.23
CA VAL A 126 7.05 -2.03 -23.62
C VAL A 126 7.64 -2.69 -22.38
N SER A 127 7.17 -3.88 -22.06
CA SER A 127 7.61 -4.60 -20.87
C SER A 127 9.05 -5.07 -20.99
N THR A 128 9.86 -4.80 -19.96
CA THR A 128 11.25 -5.26 -19.85
C THR A 128 11.42 -6.32 -18.76
N LYS A 129 10.44 -6.45 -17.85
CA LYS A 129 10.45 -7.39 -16.71
C LYS A 129 9.34 -8.43 -16.78
N GLY A 130 9.47 -9.45 -15.94
CA GLY A 130 8.44 -10.47 -15.74
C GLY A 130 8.17 -11.34 -16.97
N ARG A 131 6.95 -11.89 -17.05
CA ARG A 131 6.55 -12.77 -18.17
C ARG A 131 6.17 -12.00 -19.42
N SER A 132 5.68 -10.77 -19.27
CA SER A 132 5.26 -9.89 -20.36
C SER A 132 6.42 -9.39 -21.22
N SER A 133 7.65 -9.35 -20.69
CA SER A 133 8.84 -8.99 -21.46
C SER A 133 9.08 -9.89 -22.68
N LYS A 134 8.65 -11.15 -22.62
CA LYS A 134 8.73 -12.11 -23.74
C LYS A 134 7.89 -11.72 -24.94
N LEU A 135 6.93 -10.80 -24.77
CA LEU A 135 6.07 -10.30 -25.85
C LEU A 135 6.71 -9.14 -26.61
N GLY A 136 7.78 -8.51 -26.08
CA GLY A 136 8.40 -7.33 -26.68
C GLY A 136 7.37 -6.24 -26.97
N GLU A 137 7.40 -5.67 -28.16
CA GLU A 137 6.45 -4.62 -28.61
C GLU A 137 4.98 -5.01 -28.48
N ARG A 138 4.65 -6.31 -28.55
CA ARG A 138 3.26 -6.79 -28.39
C ARG A 138 2.71 -6.60 -26.98
N SER A 139 3.55 -6.24 -26.00
CA SER A 139 3.10 -5.86 -24.65
C SER A 139 2.53 -4.44 -24.59
N ARG A 140 2.83 -3.59 -25.59
CA ARG A 140 2.29 -2.23 -25.69
C ARG A 140 0.79 -2.28 -26.02
N GLY A 141 0.03 -1.30 -25.53
CA GLY A 141 -1.43 -1.22 -25.65
C GLY A 141 -2.20 -1.94 -24.54
N HIS A 142 -1.51 -2.61 -23.62
CA HIS A 142 -2.13 -3.36 -22.52
C HIS A 142 -1.64 -2.85 -21.16
N LYS A 143 -2.55 -2.51 -20.26
CA LYS A 143 -2.23 -2.12 -18.88
C LYS A 143 -1.55 -3.27 -18.14
N ASP A 144 -0.53 -2.96 -17.35
CA ASP A 144 0.14 -3.96 -16.51
C ASP A 144 -0.78 -4.43 -15.37
N PRO A 145 -1.00 -5.74 -15.20
CA PRO A 145 -1.81 -6.25 -14.09
C PRO A 145 -1.17 -5.99 -12.72
N GLY A 146 0.17 -5.94 -12.62
CA GLY A 146 0.87 -5.61 -11.38
C GLY A 146 0.62 -4.17 -10.94
N ALA A 147 0.77 -3.21 -11.85
CA ALA A 147 0.47 -1.81 -11.61
C ALA A 147 -1.01 -1.57 -11.30
N ALA A 148 -1.92 -2.19 -12.07
CA ALA A 148 -3.35 -2.07 -11.85
C ALA A 148 -3.78 -2.63 -10.47
N SER A 149 -3.27 -3.81 -10.10
CA SER A 149 -3.57 -4.39 -8.78
C SER A 149 -2.94 -3.62 -7.63
N MET A 150 -1.76 -3.01 -7.83
CA MET A 150 -1.15 -2.15 -6.82
C MET A 150 -2.00 -0.92 -6.55
N PHE A 151 -2.48 -0.26 -7.60
CA PHE A 151 -3.44 0.85 -7.44
C PHE A 151 -4.68 0.41 -6.66
N ILE A 152 -5.30 -0.73 -6.98
CA ILE A 152 -6.48 -1.24 -6.26
C ILE A 152 -6.19 -1.43 -4.77
N VAL A 153 -5.03 -2.00 -4.41
CA VAL A 153 -4.65 -2.22 -3.01
C VAL A 153 -4.46 -0.88 -2.27
N LEU A 154 -3.81 0.09 -2.92
CA LEU A 154 -3.61 1.43 -2.35
C LEU A 154 -4.94 2.17 -2.16
N SER A 155 -5.86 2.09 -3.13
CA SER A 155 -7.21 2.66 -3.03
C SER A 155 -8.00 2.05 -1.88
N ALA A 156 -8.02 0.72 -1.77
CA ALA A 156 -8.71 0.02 -0.69
C ALA A 156 -8.14 0.39 0.70
N ALA A 157 -6.83 0.57 0.81
CA ALA A 157 -6.21 1.06 2.04
C ALA A 157 -6.64 2.49 2.38
N GLY A 158 -6.71 3.38 1.38
CA GLY A 158 -7.19 4.76 1.54
C GLY A 158 -8.65 4.82 2.01
N GLU A 159 -9.53 4.00 1.42
CA GLU A 159 -10.93 3.87 1.85
C GLU A 159 -11.04 3.40 3.31
N ALA A 160 -10.24 2.41 3.70
CA ALA A 160 -10.23 1.90 5.08
C ALA A 160 -9.72 2.96 6.08
N LEU A 161 -8.72 3.77 5.70
CA LEU A 161 -8.23 4.88 6.52
C LEU A 161 -9.30 5.96 6.71
N ALA A 162 -10.01 6.33 5.65
CA ALA A 162 -11.09 7.32 5.71
C ALA A 162 -12.23 6.85 6.65
N GLN A 163 -12.68 5.61 6.51
CA GLN A 163 -13.73 5.02 7.36
C GLN A 163 -13.34 5.01 8.85
N ARG A 164 -12.06 4.76 9.17
CA ARG A 164 -11.58 4.80 10.57
C ARG A 164 -11.55 6.21 11.13
N SER A 165 -11.15 7.21 10.33
CA SER A 165 -11.19 8.61 10.76
C SER A 165 -12.61 9.07 11.10
N GLU A 166 -13.61 8.65 10.31
CA GLU A 166 -15.02 8.95 10.57
C GLU A 166 -15.55 8.26 11.83
N GLN A 167 -15.16 7.00 12.08
CA GLN A 167 -15.57 6.25 13.26
C GLN A 167 -14.95 6.79 14.56
N GLY A 168 -13.67 7.20 14.52
CA GLY A 168 -13.02 7.85 15.67
C GLY A 168 -13.70 9.18 16.03
N ALA A 169 -14.02 10.01 15.02
CA ALA A 169 -14.75 11.26 15.23
C ALA A 169 -16.17 11.06 15.80
N ALA A 170 -16.85 9.97 15.43
CA ALA A 170 -18.18 9.63 15.95
C ALA A 170 -18.14 9.11 17.40
N GLN A 171 -17.07 8.44 17.83
CA GLN A 171 -16.90 7.96 19.20
C GLN A 171 -16.58 9.09 20.19
N ASP A 172 -15.79 10.09 19.77
CA ASP A 172 -15.47 11.27 20.58
C ASP A 172 -16.65 12.26 20.72
N ALA A 173 -17.70 12.10 19.93
CA ALA A 173 -18.88 12.97 19.92
C ALA A 173 -20.01 12.57 20.89
N THR A 174 -19.83 11.52 21.72
CA THR A 174 -20.84 11.16 22.74
C THR A 174 -20.60 11.98 24.02
N PRO A 175 -21.47 12.96 24.37
CA PRO A 175 -21.34 13.66 25.64
C PRO A 175 -21.73 12.68 26.76
N GLY A 176 -20.87 12.54 27.77
CA GLY A 176 -21.23 11.88 29.01
C GLY A 176 -22.47 12.56 29.59
N SER A 177 -23.62 11.88 29.53
CA SER A 177 -24.82 12.29 30.23
C SER A 177 -24.57 12.18 31.73
N GLU A 178 -24.30 13.31 32.37
CA GLU A 178 -24.60 13.53 33.78
C GLU A 178 -26.10 13.28 33.99
N GLU A 179 -26.44 12.35 34.88
CA GLU A 179 -27.63 12.48 35.73
C GLU A 179 -27.17 12.44 37.19
N GLY A 180 -27.11 13.63 37.78
CA GLY A 180 -27.35 13.80 39.23
C GLY A 180 -28.80 13.39 39.56
N LYS A 181 -29.25 13.32 40.81
CA LYS A 181 -28.88 14.03 42.03
C LYS A 181 -29.64 13.34 43.18
N ALA A 182 -29.09 13.42 44.38
CA ALA A 182 -29.87 13.39 45.62
C ALA A 182 -30.68 14.68 45.79
#